data_AF-A0A7R9QKG2-F1
#
_entry.id   AF-A0A7R9QKG2-F1
#
_cell.length_a   1.000
_cell.length_b   1.000
_cell.length_c   1.000
_cell.angle_alpha   90.00
_cell.angle_beta   90.00
_cell.angle_gamma   90.00
#
_symmetry.space_group_name_H-M   'P 1'
#
loop_
_entity.id
_entity.type
_entity.pdbx_description
1 polymer ?
#
loop_
_entity_poly.entity_id
_entity_poly.type
_entity_poly.pdbx_seq_one_letter_code
_entity_poly.pdbx_strand_id
1 'polypeptide(L)'
;YYITPQRDAQEYSAASVQTTDKYGGGVGYRPSHNSEMYGNAVAIARMSALADDKESEQEFNDRAQRLRAAIIEHLWDPNRQFFYHMQRENNTNHTLLDTREEVGLYPWRFSVPDERHNYSLAFNQLFNPEGFGTRYGPSTCETRSKWYDGTQRSGCCWWNGNSWPYSTAHVLSS
;
A
#
# COMPACT_ATOMS: atom_id res chain seq x y z
N TYR A 1 11.38 -1.19 3.12
CA TYR A 1 11.36 0.24 3.51
C TYR A 1 10.22 0.52 4.47
N TYR A 2 10.35 1.50 5.36
CA TYR A 2 9.30 1.84 6.33
C TYR A 2 9.11 3.35 6.43
N ILE A 3 7.85 3.77 6.54
CA ILE A 3 7.46 5.17 6.72
C ILE A 3 6.22 5.24 7.62
N THR A 4 5.89 6.41 8.15
CA THR A 4 4.58 6.66 8.75
C THR A 4 3.54 6.98 7.67
N PRO A 5 2.24 6.73 7.89
CA PRO A 5 1.20 7.14 6.96
C PRO A 5 1.25 8.63 6.59
N GLN A 6 1.55 9.53 7.53
CA GLN A 6 1.69 10.97 7.22
C GLN A 6 2.85 11.25 6.25
N ARG A 7 3.96 10.51 6.34
CA ARG A 7 5.08 10.63 5.38
C ARG A 7 4.73 10.05 4.01
N ASP A 8 3.68 9.25 3.92
CA ASP A 8 3.03 8.77 2.70
C ASP A 8 1.99 9.78 2.15
N ALA A 9 1.86 10.95 2.79
CA ALA A 9 0.78 11.91 2.58
C ALA A 9 -0.63 11.33 2.83
N GLN A 10 -0.75 10.42 3.80
CA GLN A 10 -1.98 9.75 4.20
C GLN A 10 -2.20 9.80 5.72
N GLU A 11 -2.11 10.99 6.31
CA GLU A 11 -2.44 11.21 7.72
C GLU A 11 -3.86 10.75 8.08
N TYR A 12 -4.09 10.43 9.36
CA TYR A 12 -5.39 9.92 9.82
C TYR A 12 -5.92 8.71 9.03
N SER A 13 -5.06 7.96 8.35
CA SER A 13 -5.40 6.66 7.74
C SER A 13 -5.87 5.65 8.80
N ALA A 14 -6.47 4.53 8.38
CA ALA A 14 -6.82 3.46 9.31
C ALA A 14 -5.57 2.95 10.05
N ALA A 15 -4.42 2.92 9.37
CA ALA A 15 -3.12 2.64 9.97
C ALA A 15 -2.70 3.68 11.04
N SER A 16 -3.06 4.96 10.87
CA SER A 16 -2.75 6.01 11.86
C SER A 16 -3.68 5.97 13.06
N VAL A 17 -5.00 5.94 12.82
CA VAL A 17 -6.02 6.14 13.87
C VAL A 17 -6.11 4.98 14.86
N GLN A 18 -5.47 3.84 14.58
CA GLN A 18 -5.33 2.75 15.55
C GLN A 18 -4.11 2.88 16.48
N THR A 19 -3.21 3.84 16.23
CA THR A 19 -2.03 4.10 17.09
C THR A 19 -2.30 5.23 18.10
N THR A 20 -1.31 5.58 18.94
CA THR A 20 -1.41 6.73 19.85
C THR A 20 -1.29 8.06 19.11
N ASP A 21 -0.50 8.13 18.05
CA ASP A 21 -0.43 9.28 17.14
C ASP A 21 -1.46 9.12 16.01
N LYS A 22 -2.67 9.65 16.24
CA LYS A 22 -3.78 9.52 15.29
C LYS A 22 -3.52 10.23 13.96
N TYR A 23 -2.68 11.28 13.95
CA TYR A 23 -2.36 12.04 12.74
C TYR A 23 -1.26 11.34 11.95
N GLY A 24 -0.09 11.21 12.57
CA GLY A 24 1.13 10.68 11.95
C GLY A 24 1.05 9.19 11.66
N GLY A 25 0.52 8.43 12.62
CA GLY A 25 0.62 6.97 12.68
C GLY A 25 2.00 6.47 13.10
N GLY A 26 2.10 5.15 13.31
CA GLY A 26 3.37 4.47 13.57
C GLY A 26 4.18 4.25 12.30
N VAL A 27 5.50 4.06 12.45
CA VAL A 27 6.35 3.61 11.33
C VAL A 27 6.01 2.16 10.99
N GLY A 28 5.84 1.88 9.70
CA GLY A 28 5.55 0.54 9.25
C GLY A 28 5.86 0.32 7.78
N TYR A 29 5.78 -0.95 7.40
CA TYR A 29 5.96 -1.43 6.05
C TYR A 29 4.62 -1.29 5.33
N ARG A 30 4.51 -0.24 4.51
CA ARG A 30 3.31 0.08 3.75
C ARG A 30 3.37 -0.52 2.35
N PRO A 31 2.27 -1.11 1.83
CA PRO A 31 2.23 -1.61 0.45
C PRO A 31 2.54 -0.52 -0.59
N SER A 32 2.05 0.71 -0.38
CA SER A 32 2.37 1.89 -1.22
C SER A 32 3.87 2.11 -1.36
N HIS A 33 4.52 2.56 -0.28
CA HIS A 33 5.92 2.97 -0.30
C HIS A 33 6.88 1.85 -0.70
N ASN A 34 6.63 0.61 -0.27
CA ASN A 34 7.48 -0.51 -0.70
C ASN A 34 7.33 -0.80 -2.20
N SER A 35 6.13 -0.66 -2.76
CA SER A 35 5.91 -0.84 -4.20
C SER A 35 6.55 0.28 -5.02
N GLU A 36 6.51 1.52 -4.52
CA GLU A 36 7.24 2.64 -5.12
C GLU A 36 8.75 2.40 -5.12
N MET A 37 9.32 1.92 -4.01
CA MET A 37 10.75 1.59 -3.94
C MET A 37 11.12 0.43 -4.87
N TYR A 38 10.21 -0.53 -5.09
CA TYR A 38 10.38 -1.57 -6.11
C TYR A 38 10.40 -0.98 -7.51
N GLY A 39 9.42 -0.14 -7.84
CA GLY A 39 9.37 0.56 -9.13
C GLY A 39 10.63 1.40 -9.38
N ASN A 40 11.10 2.12 -8.36
CA ASN A 40 12.35 2.89 -8.42
C ASN A 40 13.56 2.00 -8.69
N ALA A 41 13.67 0.86 -8.01
CA ALA A 41 14.78 -0.07 -8.25
C ALA A 41 14.76 -0.63 -9.68
N VAL A 42 13.58 -1.03 -10.18
CA VAL A 42 13.42 -1.48 -11.56
C VAL A 42 13.79 -0.37 -12.56
N ALA A 43 13.35 0.87 -12.31
CA ALA A 43 13.66 2.00 -13.17
C ALA A 43 15.16 2.30 -13.21
N ILE A 44 15.84 2.30 -12.06
CA ILE A 44 17.28 2.53 -11.98
C ILE A 44 18.03 1.42 -12.73
N ALA A 45 17.69 0.14 -12.51
CA ALA A 45 18.32 -0.97 -13.23
C ALA A 45 18.21 -0.80 -14.76
N ARG A 46 17.03 -0.41 -15.27
CA ARG A 46 16.82 -0.14 -16.70
C ARG A 46 17.62 1.07 -17.20
N MET A 47 17.69 2.15 -16.44
CA MET A 47 18.49 3.32 -16.81
C MET A 47 20.00 3.00 -16.82
N SER A 48 20.48 2.23 -15.85
CA SER A 48 21.87 1.75 -15.81
C SER A 48 22.18 0.86 -17.01
N ALA A 49 21.27 -0.03 -17.40
CA ALA A 49 21.42 -0.83 -18.61
C ALA A 49 21.56 0.03 -19.88
N LEU A 50 20.76 1.10 -20.01
CA LEU A 50 20.85 2.06 -21.11
C LEU A 50 22.16 2.87 -21.11
N ALA A 51 22.76 3.06 -19.92
CA ALA A 51 24.03 3.76 -19.74
C ALA A 51 25.25 2.82 -19.80
N ASP A 52 25.05 1.53 -20.07
CA ASP A 52 26.07 0.47 -20.01
C ASP A 52 26.77 0.32 -18.64
N ASP A 53 26.11 0.76 -17.56
CA ASP A 53 26.55 0.57 -16.17
C ASP A 53 26.07 -0.78 -15.64
N LYS A 54 26.87 -1.83 -15.89
CA LYS A 54 26.53 -3.20 -15.52
C LYS A 54 26.52 -3.47 -14.02
N GLU A 55 27.31 -2.72 -13.25
CA GLU A 55 27.35 -2.87 -11.79
C GLU A 55 26.04 -2.40 -11.17
N SER A 56 25.61 -1.18 -11.49
CA SER A 56 24.33 -0.64 -11.00
C SER A 56 23.12 -1.39 -11.54
N GLU A 57 23.16 -1.83 -12.82
CA GLU A 57 22.11 -2.68 -13.40
C GLU A 57 21.88 -3.93 -12.54
N GLN A 58 22.95 -4.67 -12.23
CA GLN A 58 22.87 -5.88 -11.42
C GLN A 58 22.43 -5.58 -9.98
N GLU A 59 23.02 -4.57 -9.35
CA GLU A 59 22.69 -4.21 -7.96
C GLU A 59 21.20 -3.89 -7.80
N PHE A 60 20.63 -3.08 -8.70
CA PHE A 60 19.25 -2.66 -8.59
C PHE A 60 18.26 -3.74 -9.04
N ASN A 61 18.65 -4.64 -9.95
CA ASN A 61 17.89 -5.87 -10.21
C ASN A 61 17.78 -6.74 -8.96
N ASP A 62 18.89 -6.98 -8.24
CA ASP A 62 18.90 -7.78 -7.02
C ASP A 62 18.12 -7.12 -5.87
N ARG A 63 18.17 -5.79 -5.77
CA ARG A 63 17.34 -5.03 -4.83
C ARG A 63 15.86 -5.15 -5.17
N ALA A 64 15.48 -5.01 -6.43
CA ALA A 64 14.10 -5.14 -6.88
C ALA A 64 13.54 -6.54 -6.59
N GLN A 65 14.30 -7.60 -6.90
CA GLN A 65 13.88 -8.98 -6.62
C GLN A 65 13.67 -9.24 -5.13
N ARG A 66 14.62 -8.84 -4.28
CA ARG A 66 14.49 -9.01 -2.82
C ARG A 66 13.31 -8.23 -2.25
N LEU A 67 13.10 -7.00 -2.74
CA LEU A 67 11.99 -6.17 -2.27
C LEU A 67 10.63 -6.72 -2.71
N ARG A 68 10.52 -7.19 -3.96
CA ARG A 68 9.32 -7.87 -4.45
C ARG A 68 8.98 -9.08 -3.58
N ALA A 69 9.96 -9.94 -3.31
CA ALA A 69 9.79 -11.09 -2.45
C ALA A 69 9.31 -10.69 -1.05
N ALA A 70 9.94 -9.69 -0.42
CA ALA A 70 9.55 -9.21 0.90
C ALA A 70 8.13 -8.60 0.94
N ILE A 71 7.69 -7.90 -0.12
CA ILE A 71 6.31 -7.38 -0.20
C ILE A 71 5.31 -8.55 -0.23
N ILE A 72 5.55 -9.54 -1.07
CA ILE A 72 4.66 -10.71 -1.17
C ILE A 72 4.68 -11.54 0.12
N GLU A 73 5.85 -11.75 0.72
CA GLU A 73 5.98 -12.57 1.91
C GLU A 73 5.34 -11.93 3.15
N HIS A 74 5.57 -10.63 3.34
CA HIS A 74 5.21 -9.98 4.60
C HIS A 74 3.95 -9.13 4.53
N LEU A 75 3.56 -8.63 3.35
CA LEU A 75 2.43 -7.70 3.23
C LEU A 75 1.18 -8.34 2.65
N TRP A 76 1.29 -9.48 1.96
CA TRP A 76 0.12 -10.22 1.46
C TRP A 76 -0.45 -11.13 2.53
N ASP A 77 -1.76 -11.03 2.76
CA ASP A 77 -2.49 -12.02 3.54
C ASP A 77 -3.21 -13.02 2.62
N PRO A 78 -2.83 -14.31 2.58
CA PRO A 78 -3.47 -15.29 1.71
C PRO A 78 -4.91 -15.62 2.11
N ASN A 79 -5.27 -15.49 3.40
CA ASN A 79 -6.62 -15.77 3.89
C ASN A 79 -7.57 -14.61 3.61
N ARG A 80 -7.07 -13.36 3.73
CA ARG A 80 -7.85 -12.15 3.49
C ARG A 80 -7.72 -11.63 2.06
N GLN A 81 -6.85 -12.24 1.26
CA GLN A 81 -6.61 -11.98 -0.16
C GLN A 81 -6.36 -10.50 -0.46
N PHE A 82 -5.50 -9.86 0.34
CA PHE A 82 -5.23 -8.43 0.21
C PHE A 82 -3.85 -8.06 0.79
N PHE A 83 -3.28 -6.93 0.35
CA PHE A 83 -2.05 -6.40 0.93
C PHE A 83 -2.34 -5.43 2.09
N TYR A 84 -1.67 -5.61 3.22
CA TYR A 84 -1.90 -4.83 4.42
C TYR A 84 -0.65 -4.08 4.87
N HIS A 85 -0.87 -2.98 5.59
CA HIS A 85 0.18 -2.34 6.38
C HIS A 85 0.65 -3.29 7.49
N MET A 86 1.97 -3.38 7.69
CA MET A 86 2.59 -4.06 8.83
C MET A 86 3.33 -3.05 9.70
N GLN A 87 2.92 -2.88 10.96
CA GLN A 87 3.64 -2.00 11.89
C GLN A 87 5.05 -2.54 12.12
N ARG A 88 6.05 -1.66 12.23
CA ARG A 88 7.44 -2.07 12.46
C ARG A 88 7.74 -2.22 13.95
N GLU A 89 7.37 -1.21 14.73
CA GLU A 89 7.69 -1.17 16.15
C GLU A 89 6.81 -2.14 16.94
N ASN A 90 7.40 -2.85 17.91
CA ASN A 90 6.72 -3.80 18.80
C ASN A 90 5.93 -4.90 18.06
N ASN A 91 6.35 -5.28 16.85
CA ASN A 91 5.66 -6.27 16.01
C ASN A 91 6.60 -7.42 15.60
N THR A 92 7.17 -8.13 16.58
CA THR A 92 8.11 -9.24 16.35
C THR A 92 7.51 -10.40 15.57
N ASN A 93 6.17 -10.52 15.56
CA ASN A 93 5.46 -11.57 14.86
C ASN A 93 5.02 -11.18 13.44
N HIS A 94 5.44 -10.00 12.95
CA HIS A 94 5.07 -9.51 11.61
C HIS A 94 3.56 -9.50 11.38
N THR A 95 2.80 -9.12 12.41
CA THR A 95 1.34 -9.07 12.35
C THR A 95 0.89 -7.96 11.43
N LEU A 96 0.06 -8.30 10.45
CA LEU A 96 -0.61 -7.35 9.57
C LEU A 96 -1.74 -6.62 10.29
N LEU A 97 -2.00 -5.37 9.93
CA LEU A 97 -3.16 -4.63 10.43
C LEU A 97 -4.48 -5.26 9.98
N ASP A 98 -5.57 -4.90 10.65
CA ASP A 98 -6.90 -5.51 10.48
C ASP A 98 -7.74 -4.92 9.34
N THR A 99 -7.31 -3.78 8.78
CA THR A 99 -8.11 -2.98 7.84
C THR A 99 -7.47 -2.90 6.47
N ARG A 100 -8.24 -3.18 5.42
CA ARG A 100 -7.87 -2.92 4.03
C ARG A 100 -7.90 -1.41 3.80
N GLU A 101 -6.75 -0.88 3.41
CA GLU A 101 -6.61 0.47 2.91
C GLU A 101 -6.37 0.41 1.39
N GLU A 102 -6.80 1.42 0.65
CA GLU A 102 -6.69 1.46 -0.81
C GLU A 102 -5.22 1.32 -1.29
N VAL A 103 -4.25 1.73 -0.46
CA VAL A 103 -2.82 1.50 -0.70
C VAL A 103 -2.43 0.02 -0.88
N GLY A 104 -3.24 -0.91 -0.38
CA GLY A 104 -3.05 -2.34 -0.63
C GLY A 104 -3.27 -2.74 -2.10
N LEU A 105 -3.85 -1.86 -2.93
CA LEU A 105 -3.97 -2.04 -4.38
C LEU A 105 -2.82 -1.39 -5.17
N TYR A 106 -1.95 -0.60 -4.53
CA TYR A 106 -0.83 0.04 -5.21
C TYR A 106 0.26 -0.92 -5.74
N PRO A 107 0.48 -2.14 -5.19
CA PRO A 107 1.47 -3.06 -5.73
C PRO A 107 1.33 -3.36 -7.23
N TRP A 108 0.12 -3.35 -7.76
CA TRP A 108 -0.16 -3.60 -9.18
C TRP A 108 0.34 -2.50 -10.11
N ARG A 109 0.26 -1.22 -9.71
CA ARG A 109 0.84 -0.08 -10.45
C ARG A 109 2.30 -0.29 -10.86
N PHE A 110 3.06 -1.00 -10.02
CA PHE A 110 4.48 -1.24 -10.23
C PHE A 110 4.78 -2.66 -10.72
N SER A 111 3.76 -3.47 -11.00
CA SER A 111 3.89 -4.89 -11.38
C SER A 111 4.59 -5.73 -10.30
N VAL A 112 4.27 -5.50 -9.02
CA VAL A 112 4.80 -6.29 -7.91
C VAL A 112 4.21 -7.71 -7.88
N PRO A 113 2.88 -7.93 -7.89
CA PRO A 113 2.33 -9.30 -7.94
C PRO A 113 2.67 -9.98 -9.27
N ASP A 114 2.86 -11.30 -9.28
CA ASP A 114 2.91 -12.07 -10.52
C ASP A 114 1.49 -12.45 -10.99
N GLU A 115 1.37 -12.81 -12.28
CA GLU A 115 0.11 -13.26 -12.87
C GLU A 115 -0.20 -14.74 -12.58
N ARG A 116 0.71 -15.48 -11.94
CA ARG A 116 0.58 -16.93 -11.73
C ARG A 116 -0.29 -17.28 -10.52
N HIS A 117 -0.52 -16.31 -9.65
CA HIS A 117 -1.35 -16.46 -8.46
C HIS A 117 -2.59 -15.57 -8.52
N ASN A 118 -3.62 -15.94 -7.76
CA ASN A 118 -4.89 -15.22 -7.69
C ASN A 118 -4.82 -13.94 -6.82
N TYR A 119 -3.71 -13.20 -6.86
CA TYR A 119 -3.59 -11.92 -6.15
C TYR A 119 -4.68 -10.94 -6.57
N SER A 120 -5.09 -10.98 -7.86
CA SER A 120 -6.10 -10.10 -8.45
C SER A 120 -7.46 -10.14 -7.76
N LEU A 121 -7.76 -11.16 -6.95
CA LEU A 121 -8.97 -11.22 -6.12
C LEU A 121 -9.08 -10.03 -5.15
N ALA A 122 -7.98 -9.36 -4.83
CA ALA A 122 -7.98 -8.11 -4.05
C ALA A 122 -8.88 -7.02 -4.67
N PHE A 123 -8.93 -6.93 -6.01
CA PHE A 123 -9.74 -5.92 -6.72
C PHE A 123 -11.24 -6.14 -6.57
N ASN A 124 -11.70 -7.32 -6.14
CA ASN A 124 -13.12 -7.52 -5.80
C ASN A 124 -13.56 -6.55 -4.69
N GLN A 125 -12.64 -6.11 -3.83
CA GLN A 125 -12.95 -5.13 -2.77
C GLN A 125 -13.20 -3.73 -3.34
N LEU A 126 -12.69 -3.40 -4.53
CA LEU A 126 -12.90 -2.07 -5.14
C LEU A 126 -14.38 -1.79 -5.42
N PHE A 127 -15.13 -2.83 -5.81
CA PHE A 127 -16.54 -2.72 -6.18
C PHE A 127 -17.50 -3.22 -5.09
N ASN A 128 -16.96 -3.80 -4.01
CA ASN A 128 -17.77 -4.29 -2.90
C ASN A 128 -18.24 -3.10 -2.04
N PRO A 129 -19.56 -2.94 -1.76
CA PRO A 129 -20.06 -1.88 -0.88
C PRO A 129 -19.54 -1.92 0.56
N GLU A 130 -19.17 -3.12 1.04
CA GLU A 130 -18.50 -3.33 2.34
C GLU A 130 -16.97 -3.22 2.23
N GLY A 131 -16.43 -3.17 1.00
CA GLY A 131 -15.04 -2.90 0.67
C GLY A 131 -14.84 -1.41 0.43
N PHE A 132 -14.34 -1.03 -0.75
CA PHE A 132 -14.10 0.36 -1.13
C PHE A 132 -15.24 0.98 -1.95
N GLY A 133 -16.23 0.20 -2.37
CA GLY A 133 -17.25 0.63 -3.33
C GLY A 133 -18.23 1.66 -2.75
N THR A 134 -17.93 2.96 -2.88
CA THR A 134 -18.84 4.04 -2.48
C THR A 134 -19.40 4.81 -3.68
N ARG A 135 -20.39 5.67 -3.43
CA ARG A 135 -21.17 6.36 -4.48
C ARG A 135 -20.34 7.24 -5.44
N TYR A 136 -19.25 7.85 -4.95
CA TYR A 136 -18.51 8.88 -5.69
C TYR A 136 -17.06 8.50 -5.96
N GLY A 137 -16.73 7.22 -5.86
CA GLY A 137 -15.37 6.70 -6.01
C GLY A 137 -15.01 5.71 -4.90
N PRO A 138 -13.85 5.07 -5.00
CA PRO A 138 -13.38 4.20 -3.93
C PRO A 138 -13.08 4.98 -2.66
N SER A 139 -13.46 4.44 -1.50
CA SER A 139 -12.97 4.94 -0.22
C SER A 139 -11.51 4.52 -0.01
N THR A 140 -10.76 5.32 0.74
CA THR A 140 -9.37 5.00 1.11
C THR A 140 -9.25 3.88 2.16
N CYS A 141 -10.35 3.55 2.83
CA CYS A 141 -10.48 2.52 3.86
C CYS A 141 -11.73 1.68 3.58
N GLU A 142 -11.69 0.37 3.80
CA GLU A 142 -12.87 -0.48 3.62
C GLU A 142 -14.00 -0.09 4.57
N THR A 143 -15.22 0.03 4.05
CA THR A 143 -16.37 0.55 4.80
C THR A 143 -16.79 -0.32 5.97
N ARG A 144 -16.48 -1.63 5.93
CA ARG A 144 -16.71 -2.57 7.05
C ARG A 144 -15.75 -2.38 8.23
N SER A 145 -14.68 -1.59 8.08
CA SER A 145 -13.72 -1.38 9.17
C SER A 145 -14.32 -0.52 10.28
N LYS A 146 -14.04 -0.86 11.54
CA LYS A 146 -14.35 -0.01 12.70
C LYS A 146 -13.64 1.35 12.66
N TRP A 147 -12.59 1.48 11.84
CA TRP A 147 -11.83 2.71 11.66
C TRP A 147 -12.34 3.56 10.50
N TYR A 148 -13.32 3.06 9.73
CA TYR A 148 -13.89 3.78 8.60
C TYR A 148 -14.67 5.02 9.05
N ASP A 149 -14.33 6.18 8.48
CA ASP A 149 -15.13 7.40 8.54
C ASP A 149 -15.05 8.15 7.19
N GLY A 150 -16.03 7.91 6.32
CA GLY A 150 -16.21 8.63 5.05
C GLY A 150 -17.07 9.89 5.18
N THR A 151 -17.37 10.35 6.39
CA THR A 151 -18.19 11.55 6.65
C THR A 151 -17.38 12.73 7.15
N GLN A 152 -16.09 12.52 7.39
CA GLN A 152 -15.26 13.51 8.03
C GLN A 152 -15.01 14.71 7.14
N ARG A 153 -15.46 15.87 7.61
CA ARG A 153 -15.45 17.17 6.91
C ARG A 153 -14.71 18.25 7.70
N SER A 154 -14.35 17.98 8.95
CA SER A 154 -13.68 18.96 9.81
C SER A 154 -12.17 18.95 9.57
N GLY A 155 -11.67 20.08 9.09
CA GLY A 155 -10.26 20.25 8.76
C GLY A 155 -9.80 19.33 7.63
N CYS A 156 -8.51 19.43 7.35
CA CYS A 156 -7.82 18.50 6.47
C CYS A 156 -6.87 17.64 7.33
N CYS A 157 -6.53 16.41 6.95
CA CYS A 157 -6.94 15.65 5.77
C CYS A 157 -7.19 14.21 6.24
N TRP A 158 -8.33 13.59 5.91
CA TRP A 158 -8.71 12.31 6.52
C TRP A 158 -8.65 11.17 5.52
N TRP A 159 -7.79 10.19 5.79
CA TRP A 159 -7.50 9.05 4.91
C TRP A 159 -8.06 7.71 5.42
N ASN A 160 -8.97 7.75 6.41
CA ASN A 160 -9.66 6.57 6.93
C ASN A 160 -11.06 6.40 6.34
N GLY A 161 -11.34 6.87 5.12
CA GLY A 161 -12.66 6.61 4.51
C GLY A 161 -13.06 7.54 3.37
N ASN A 162 -12.66 8.80 3.40
CA ASN A 162 -12.91 9.71 2.28
C ASN A 162 -12.23 9.22 1.01
N SER A 163 -12.87 9.46 -0.13
CA SER A 163 -12.26 9.21 -1.43
C SER A 163 -11.26 10.30 -1.77
N TRP A 164 -10.07 9.92 -2.23
CA TRP A 164 -8.99 10.85 -2.57
C TRP A 164 -8.53 10.65 -4.01
N PRO A 165 -8.60 11.68 -4.89
CA PRO A 165 -8.19 11.54 -6.29
C PRO A 165 -6.77 11.02 -6.49
N TYR A 166 -5.85 11.39 -5.59
CA TYR A 166 -4.49 10.86 -5.57
C TYR A 166 -4.47 9.32 -5.48
N SER A 167 -5.26 8.76 -4.56
CA SER A 167 -5.31 7.32 -4.32
C SER A 167 -6.03 6.58 -5.43
N THR A 168 -7.16 7.13 -5.85
CA THR A 168 -7.93 6.58 -6.99
C THR A 168 -7.08 6.58 -8.27
N ALA A 169 -6.28 7.61 -8.54
CA ALA A 169 -5.40 7.63 -9.71
C ALA A 169 -4.31 6.54 -9.66
N HIS A 170 -3.76 6.25 -8.48
CA HIS A 170 -2.83 5.13 -8.29
C HIS A 170 -3.51 3.79 -8.61
N VAL A 171 -4.71 3.56 -8.09
CA VAL A 171 -5.49 2.33 -8.34
C VAL A 171 -5.91 2.19 -9.80
N LEU A 172 -6.34 3.27 -10.46
CA LEU A 172 -6.72 3.22 -11.88
C LEU A 172 -5.54 2.96 -12.83
N SER A 173 -4.31 3.22 -12.37
CA SER A 173 -3.09 2.93 -13.13
C SER A 173 -2.48 1.57 -12.78
N SER A 174 -3.19 0.76 -11.97
CA SER A 174 -2.77 -0.54 -11.49
C SER A 174 -3.21 -1.66 -12.42
#